data_AF-A0A4U0X6M5-F1
#
_entry.id   AF-A0A4U0X6M5-F1
#
_cell.length_a   1.000
_cell.length_b   1.000
_cell.length_c   1.000
_cell.angle_alpha   90.00
_cell.angle_beta   90.00
_cell.angle_gamma   90.00
#
_symmetry.space_group_name_H-M   'P 1'
#
loop_
_entity.id
_entity.type
_entity.pdbx_description
1 polymer ?
#
loop_
_entity_poly.entity_id
_entity_poly.type
_entity_poly.pdbx_seq_one_letter_code
_entity_poly.pdbx_strand_id
1 'polypeptide(L)'
;GYNAAGTGGLLGAVLIYHLGGFGKFCLVMLALSIIANNCPNIYSVGLTVQVLGRWIQYVPRFVWTTIATGAYIAIAIPGYSHFEAVLENFMNFIGYWLAIYSSIGLTEHFFFKRGFSGYRPELYDVPGKLPPGVAAIFAFCCGVIGMVCGMSQAWWVGWIALHAGEAPYGGDVGWELGAAFSMVAYLIARPIELKFFGR
;
A
#
# COMPACT_ATOMS: atom_id res chain seq x y z
N GLY A 1 -6.03 -26.64 -17.95
CA GLY A 1 -6.37 -26.01 -16.66
C GLY A 1 -5.89 -24.57 -16.62
N TYR A 2 -4.58 -24.37 -16.55
CA TYR A 2 -3.92 -23.05 -16.49
C TYR A 2 -4.27 -22.12 -17.67
N ASN A 3 -4.18 -22.60 -18.91
CA ASN A 3 -4.39 -21.80 -20.13
C ASN A 3 -5.85 -21.37 -20.38
N ALA A 4 -6.85 -21.86 -19.63
CA ALA A 4 -8.26 -21.57 -19.89
C ALA A 4 -8.92 -20.70 -18.78
N ALA A 5 -8.44 -20.76 -17.54
CA ALA A 5 -9.04 -20.04 -16.40
C ALA A 5 -8.01 -19.55 -15.35
N GLY A 6 -6.72 -19.48 -15.70
CA GLY A 6 -5.65 -19.01 -14.82
C GLY A 6 -5.60 -19.73 -13.48
N THR A 7 -5.37 -18.98 -12.40
CA THR A 7 -5.25 -19.47 -11.02
C THR A 7 -6.54 -20.15 -10.51
N GLY A 8 -7.71 -19.68 -10.95
CA GLY A 8 -9.01 -20.30 -10.66
C GLY A 8 -9.20 -21.64 -11.38
N GLY A 9 -8.65 -21.78 -12.58
CA GLY A 9 -8.60 -23.05 -13.33
C GLY A 9 -7.60 -24.06 -12.76
N LEU A 10 -6.52 -23.59 -12.15
CA LEU A 10 -5.56 -24.42 -11.38
C LEU A 10 -6.20 -24.96 -10.11
N LEU A 11 -6.83 -24.10 -9.30
CA LEU A 11 -7.55 -24.50 -8.10
C LEU A 11 -8.71 -25.45 -8.44
N GLY A 12 -9.46 -25.16 -9.50
CA GLY A 12 -10.50 -26.05 -10.01
C GLY A 12 -9.96 -27.39 -10.48
N ALA A 13 -8.86 -27.43 -11.23
CA ALA A 13 -8.25 -28.68 -11.70
C ALA A 13 -7.70 -29.53 -10.55
N VAL A 14 -7.17 -28.92 -9.48
CA VAL A 14 -6.65 -29.66 -8.30
C VAL A 14 -7.79 -30.16 -7.41
N LEU A 15 -8.78 -29.31 -7.10
CA LEU A 15 -9.89 -29.65 -6.19
C LEU A 15 -10.95 -30.55 -6.83
N ILE A 16 -11.27 -30.38 -8.11
CA ILE A 16 -12.32 -31.17 -8.78
C ILE A 16 -11.80 -32.57 -9.14
N TYR A 17 -10.51 -32.72 -9.46
CA TYR A 17 -9.94 -34.01 -9.88
C TYR A 17 -9.78 -35.00 -8.73
N HIS A 18 -9.53 -34.53 -7.49
CA HIS A 18 -9.39 -35.42 -6.31
C HIS A 18 -10.65 -35.54 -5.45
N LEU A 19 -11.57 -34.57 -5.49
CA LEU A 19 -12.64 -34.43 -4.47
C LEU A 19 -14.07 -34.31 -5.05
N GLY A 20 -14.24 -34.41 -6.38
CA GLY A 20 -15.55 -34.50 -7.03
C GLY A 20 -16.55 -33.41 -6.59
N GLY A 21 -17.66 -33.82 -5.95
CA GLY A 21 -18.71 -32.91 -5.48
C GLY A 21 -18.30 -32.01 -4.31
N PHE A 22 -17.44 -32.48 -3.40
CA PHE A 22 -16.96 -31.68 -2.28
C PHE A 22 -15.96 -30.61 -2.73
N GLY A 23 -15.20 -30.88 -3.79
CA GLY A 23 -14.33 -29.89 -4.45
C GLY A 23 -15.11 -28.68 -4.97
N LYS A 24 -16.33 -28.88 -5.51
CA LYS A 24 -17.21 -27.78 -5.93
C LYS A 24 -17.69 -26.93 -4.74
N PHE A 25 -17.98 -27.55 -3.60
CA PHE A 25 -18.34 -26.84 -2.37
C PHE A 25 -17.18 -25.96 -1.86
N CYS A 26 -15.96 -26.50 -1.82
CA CYS A 26 -14.76 -25.74 -1.46
C CYS A 26 -14.49 -24.56 -2.41
N LEU A 27 -14.73 -24.73 -3.72
CA LEU A 27 -14.62 -23.63 -4.69
C LEU A 27 -15.64 -22.52 -4.43
N VAL A 28 -16.89 -22.86 -4.08
CA VAL A 28 -17.90 -21.87 -3.68
C VAL A 28 -17.47 -21.14 -2.41
N MET A 29 -16.98 -21.86 -1.40
CA MET A 29 -16.46 -21.26 -0.17
C MET A 29 -15.27 -20.32 -0.43
N LEU A 30 -14.35 -20.71 -1.33
CA LEU A 30 -13.21 -19.89 -1.73
C LEU A 30 -13.66 -18.63 -2.49
N ALA A 31 -14.65 -18.77 -3.39
CA ALA A 31 -15.24 -17.62 -4.07
C ALA A 31 -15.95 -16.66 -3.08
N LEU A 32 -16.71 -17.20 -2.12
CA LEU A 32 -17.35 -16.42 -1.06
C LEU A 32 -16.33 -15.71 -0.17
N SER A 33 -15.18 -16.36 0.12
CA SER A 33 -14.09 -15.75 0.89
C SER A 33 -13.49 -14.54 0.18
N ILE A 34 -13.30 -14.62 -1.14
CA ILE A 34 -12.82 -13.48 -1.95
C ILE A 34 -13.80 -12.32 -1.86
N ILE A 35 -15.11 -12.59 -1.99
CA ILE A 35 -16.15 -11.56 -1.85
C ILE A 35 -16.13 -10.95 -0.44
N ALA A 36 -16.05 -11.79 0.59
CA ALA A 36 -16.00 -11.35 1.99
C ALA A 36 -14.78 -10.46 2.28
N ASN A 37 -13.62 -10.73 1.67
CA ASN A 37 -12.41 -9.90 1.82
C ASN A 37 -12.51 -8.55 1.08
N ASN A 38 -13.26 -8.48 -0.03
CA ASN A 38 -13.43 -7.24 -0.78
C ASN A 38 -14.37 -6.25 -0.08
N CYS A 39 -15.38 -6.73 0.66
CA CYS A 39 -16.31 -5.88 1.42
C CYS A 39 -15.62 -4.88 2.39
N PRO A 40 -14.70 -5.29 3.30
CA PRO A 40 -14.01 -4.36 4.18
C PRO A 40 -13.04 -3.45 3.41
N ASN A 41 -12.46 -3.92 2.30
CA ASN A 41 -11.55 -3.11 1.48
C ASN A 41 -12.30 -1.91 0.88
N ILE A 42 -13.44 -2.16 0.22
CA ILE A 42 -14.22 -1.07 -0.38
C ILE A 42 -14.86 -0.16 0.66
N TYR A 43 -15.23 -0.73 1.81
CA TYR A 43 -15.66 0.04 2.97
C TYR A 43 -14.57 1.04 3.41
N SER A 44 -13.34 0.56 3.55
CA SER A 44 -12.19 1.38 3.93
C SER A 44 -11.94 2.51 2.94
N VAL A 45 -11.93 2.22 1.63
CA VAL A 45 -11.78 3.22 0.57
C VAL A 45 -12.86 4.31 0.66
N GLY A 46 -14.12 3.93 0.87
CA GLY A 46 -15.20 4.92 1.01
C GLY A 46 -15.01 5.84 2.22
N LEU A 47 -14.47 5.31 3.32
CA LEU A 47 -14.23 6.09 4.55
C LEU A 47 -13.00 6.99 4.40
N THR A 48 -11.91 6.51 3.80
CA THR A 48 -10.69 7.32 3.60
C THR A 48 -10.94 8.50 2.65
N VAL A 49 -11.72 8.29 1.58
CA VAL A 49 -12.10 9.37 0.64
C VAL A 49 -12.93 10.45 1.35
N GLN A 50 -13.82 10.07 2.26
CA GLN A 50 -14.61 11.02 3.05
C GLN A 50 -13.75 11.80 4.08
N VAL A 51 -12.65 11.22 4.56
CA VAL A 51 -11.72 11.89 5.49
C VAL A 51 -10.86 12.94 4.78
N LEU A 52 -10.59 12.79 3.48
CA LEU A 52 -9.71 13.71 2.72
C LEU A 52 -10.27 15.13 2.55
N GLY A 53 -11.59 15.34 2.67
CA GLY A 53 -12.13 16.68 2.55
C GLY A 53 -13.55 16.82 3.05
N ARG A 54 -13.83 17.90 3.79
CA ARG A 54 -15.19 18.25 4.25
C ARG A 54 -16.19 18.43 3.10
N TRP A 55 -15.70 18.81 1.91
CA TRP A 55 -16.52 18.88 0.69
C TRP A 55 -16.94 17.49 0.17
N ILE A 56 -16.09 16.48 0.36
CA ILE A 56 -16.30 15.11 -0.12
C ILE A 56 -17.29 14.35 0.79
N GLN A 57 -17.45 14.80 2.05
CA GLN A 57 -18.41 14.26 3.03
C GLN A 57 -19.88 14.49 2.64
N TYR A 58 -20.17 15.48 1.79
CA TYR A 58 -21.54 15.74 1.33
C TYR A 58 -22.06 14.68 0.36
N VAL A 59 -21.17 13.92 -0.29
CA VAL A 59 -21.55 12.88 -1.25
C VAL A 59 -21.85 11.57 -0.51
N PRO A 60 -23.02 10.95 -0.74
CA PRO A 60 -23.38 9.70 -0.09
C PRO A 60 -22.39 8.58 -0.42
N ARG A 61 -22.04 7.80 0.60
CA ARG A 61 -21.01 6.77 0.56
C ARG A 61 -21.13 5.79 -0.61
N PHE A 62 -22.36 5.43 -0.99
CA PHE A 62 -22.63 4.49 -2.06
C PHE A 62 -21.98 4.91 -3.39
N VAL A 63 -21.97 6.22 -3.70
CA VAL A 63 -21.38 6.75 -4.94
C VAL A 63 -19.87 6.50 -4.98
N TRP A 64 -19.17 6.76 -3.87
CA TRP A 64 -17.73 6.51 -3.77
C TRP A 64 -17.40 5.02 -3.86
N THR A 65 -18.19 4.18 -3.20
CA THR A 65 -18.00 2.72 -3.31
C THR A 65 -18.25 2.22 -4.73
N THR A 66 -19.26 2.73 -5.45
CA THR A 66 -19.52 2.33 -6.84
C THR A 66 -18.42 2.78 -7.80
N ILE A 67 -17.88 3.99 -7.63
CA ILE A 67 -16.76 4.47 -8.45
C ILE A 67 -15.51 3.63 -8.19
N ALA A 68 -15.19 3.36 -6.92
CA ALA A 68 -14.10 2.46 -6.55
C ALA A 68 -14.33 1.05 -7.14
N THR A 69 -15.59 0.60 -7.17
CA THR A 69 -15.97 -0.67 -7.80
C THR A 69 -15.62 -0.69 -9.28
N GLY A 70 -16.06 0.33 -10.02
CA GLY A 70 -15.78 0.46 -11.44
C GLY A 70 -14.28 0.50 -11.73
N ALA A 71 -13.51 1.22 -10.91
CA ALA A 71 -12.06 1.32 -11.06
C ALA A 71 -11.36 -0.03 -10.86
N TYR A 72 -11.72 -0.82 -9.83
CA TYR A 72 -11.10 -2.13 -9.66
C TYR A 72 -11.47 -3.09 -10.80
N ILE A 73 -12.70 -3.04 -11.32
CA ILE A 73 -13.12 -3.87 -12.47
C ILE A 73 -12.30 -3.49 -13.70
N ALA A 74 -12.13 -2.20 -13.96
CA ALA A 74 -11.35 -1.70 -15.10
C ALA A 74 -9.88 -2.14 -15.03
N ILE A 75 -9.29 -2.25 -13.84
CA ILE A 75 -7.92 -2.76 -13.64
C ILE A 75 -7.87 -4.29 -13.70
N ALA A 76 -8.89 -4.98 -13.20
CA ALA A 76 -8.96 -6.44 -13.16
C ALA A 76 -9.05 -7.08 -14.56
N ILE A 77 -9.74 -6.44 -15.51
CA ILE A 77 -9.89 -6.93 -16.89
C ILE A 77 -8.52 -7.10 -17.59
N PRO A 78 -7.66 -6.06 -17.69
CA PRO A 78 -6.31 -6.21 -18.26
C PRO A 78 -5.40 -7.03 -17.34
N GLY A 79 -5.54 -6.91 -16.01
CA GLY A 79 -4.75 -7.67 -15.04
C GLY A 79 -4.92 -9.18 -15.15
N TYR A 80 -6.07 -9.67 -15.62
CA TYR A 80 -6.29 -11.11 -15.85
C TYR A 80 -5.33 -11.71 -16.88
N SER A 81 -4.95 -10.94 -17.91
CA SER A 81 -4.08 -11.42 -18.99
C SER A 81 -2.60 -11.58 -18.57
N HIS A 82 -2.15 -10.87 -17.54
CA HIS A 82 -0.76 -10.85 -17.06
C HIS A 82 -0.70 -11.06 -15.54
N PHE A 83 -1.57 -11.91 -14.99
CA PHE A 83 -1.85 -12.00 -13.56
C PHE A 83 -0.59 -12.20 -12.69
N GLU A 84 0.31 -13.08 -13.08
CA GLU A 84 1.49 -13.41 -12.27
C GLU A 84 2.51 -12.26 -12.22
N ALA A 85 2.89 -11.72 -13.39
CA ALA A 85 3.78 -10.58 -13.47
C ALA A 85 3.17 -9.32 -12.82
N VAL A 86 1.87 -9.09 -13.00
CA VAL A 86 1.14 -8.00 -12.36
C VAL A 86 1.19 -8.20 -10.85
N LEU A 87 0.80 -9.37 -10.32
CA LEU A 87 0.81 -9.62 -8.88
C LEU A 87 2.19 -9.40 -8.25
N GLU A 88 3.25 -9.93 -8.85
CA GLU A 88 4.60 -9.81 -8.30
C GLU A 88 5.07 -8.35 -8.26
N ASN A 89 4.95 -7.63 -9.39
CA ASN A 89 5.36 -6.22 -9.46
C ASN A 89 4.51 -5.32 -8.54
N PHE A 90 3.19 -5.54 -8.48
CA PHE A 90 2.31 -4.75 -7.60
C PHE A 90 2.53 -5.07 -6.12
N MET A 91 2.79 -6.34 -5.75
CA MET A 91 3.06 -6.72 -4.37
C MET A 91 4.32 -6.04 -3.84
N ASN A 92 5.40 -6.07 -4.64
CA ASN A 92 6.66 -5.40 -4.31
C ASN A 92 6.45 -3.88 -4.19
N PHE A 93 5.71 -3.28 -5.12
CA PHE A 93 5.41 -1.85 -5.10
C PHE A 93 4.61 -1.43 -3.85
N ILE A 94 3.58 -2.20 -3.47
CA ILE A 94 2.82 -1.98 -2.25
C ILE A 94 3.72 -2.12 -1.01
N GLY A 95 4.64 -3.10 -1.02
CA GLY A 95 5.63 -3.30 0.03
C GLY A 95 6.55 -2.09 0.23
N TYR A 96 7.08 -1.52 -0.85
CA TYR A 96 7.91 -0.32 -0.77
C TYR A 96 7.17 0.89 -0.21
N TRP A 97 5.95 1.10 -0.70
CA TRP A 97 5.10 2.18 -0.24
C TRP A 97 4.81 2.03 1.26
N LEU A 98 4.40 0.83 1.68
CA LEU A 98 4.11 0.52 3.08
C LEU A 98 5.34 0.67 3.98
N ALA A 99 6.55 0.34 3.49
CA ALA A 99 7.79 0.54 4.22
C ALA A 99 8.06 2.02 4.52
N ILE A 100 7.87 2.92 3.55
CA ILE A 100 8.03 4.37 3.73
C ILE A 100 7.03 4.89 4.79
N TYR A 101 5.74 4.55 4.65
CA TYR A 101 4.71 4.99 5.59
C TYR A 101 4.94 4.44 7.01
N SER A 102 5.31 3.16 7.11
CA SER A 102 5.57 2.52 8.41
C SER A 102 6.79 3.14 9.08
N SER A 103 7.87 3.41 8.33
CA SER A 103 9.07 4.07 8.83
C SER A 103 8.79 5.47 9.39
N ILE A 104 8.03 6.30 8.64
CA ILE A 104 7.63 7.64 9.11
C ILE A 104 6.77 7.53 10.38
N GLY A 105 5.75 6.66 10.36
CA GLY A 105 4.85 6.48 11.49
C GLY A 105 5.54 5.94 12.75
N LEU A 106 6.43 4.96 12.60
CA LEU A 106 7.25 4.43 13.69
C LEU A 106 8.18 5.51 14.25
N THR A 107 8.81 6.30 13.39
CA THR A 107 9.71 7.38 13.83
C THR A 107 8.94 8.45 14.62
N GLU A 108 7.74 8.83 14.17
CA GLU A 108 6.89 9.77 14.91
C GLU A 108 6.45 9.19 16.26
N HIS A 109 6.01 7.94 16.30
CA HIS A 109 5.52 7.29 17.50
C HIS A 109 6.62 7.08 18.56
N PHE A 110 7.79 6.57 18.15
CA PHE A 110 8.88 6.23 19.07
C PHE A 110 9.77 7.42 19.42
N PHE A 111 10.20 8.24 18.46
CA PHE A 111 11.18 9.31 18.72
C PHE A 111 10.52 10.61 19.19
N PHE A 112 9.44 11.05 18.55
CA PHE A 112 8.85 12.36 18.81
C PHE A 112 7.74 12.30 19.87
N LYS A 113 6.82 11.36 19.74
CA LYS A 113 5.70 11.23 20.70
C LYS A 113 6.03 10.37 21.91
N ARG A 114 7.16 9.65 21.90
CA ARG A 114 7.66 8.79 23.00
C ARG A 114 6.54 7.94 23.62
N GLY A 115 5.76 7.28 22.75
CA GLY A 115 4.64 6.40 23.12
C GLY A 115 3.26 7.04 23.03
N PHE A 116 2.26 6.35 23.59
CA PHE A 116 0.84 6.75 23.55
C PHE A 116 0.51 8.01 24.37
N SER A 117 1.38 8.40 25.30
CA SER A 117 1.22 9.60 26.15
C SER A 117 1.32 10.92 25.37
N GLY A 118 2.05 10.92 24.24
CA GLY A 118 2.20 12.11 23.37
C GLY A 118 1.02 12.33 22.41
N TYR A 119 0.06 11.41 22.33
CA TYR A 119 -1.15 11.60 21.53
C TYR A 119 -2.19 12.35 22.35
N ARG A 120 -2.67 13.48 21.82
CA ARG A 120 -3.79 14.24 22.38
C ARG A 120 -5.02 14.02 21.50
N PRO A 121 -5.91 13.06 21.82
CA PRO A 121 -7.08 12.74 21.01
C PRO A 121 -8.03 13.94 20.86
N GLU A 122 -8.03 14.82 21.86
CA GLU A 122 -8.82 16.06 21.93
C GLU A 122 -8.52 17.06 20.80
N LEU A 123 -7.34 16.96 20.17
CA LEU A 123 -6.88 17.89 19.13
C LEU A 123 -6.97 17.30 17.71
N TYR A 124 -7.54 16.10 17.57
CA TYR A 124 -7.54 15.35 16.32
C TYR A 124 -8.27 16.06 15.16
N ASP A 125 -9.32 16.84 15.45
CA ASP A 125 -10.12 17.56 14.44
C ASP A 125 -9.91 19.08 14.48
N VAL A 126 -8.73 19.54 14.97
CA VAL A 126 -8.37 20.97 15.01
C VAL A 126 -7.20 21.23 14.06
N PRO A 127 -7.46 21.58 12.78
CA PRO A 127 -6.42 21.81 11.76
C PRO A 127 -5.34 22.80 12.22
N GLY A 128 -5.73 23.80 13.01
CA GLY A 128 -4.82 24.84 13.52
C GLY A 128 -3.91 24.39 14.67
N LYS A 129 -4.00 23.15 15.17
CA LYS A 129 -3.14 22.61 16.23
C LYS A 129 -2.36 21.36 15.80
N LEU A 130 -2.57 20.90 14.57
CA LEU A 130 -1.83 19.79 13.97
C LEU A 130 -0.57 20.33 13.29
N PRO A 131 0.56 19.58 13.31
CA PRO A 131 1.73 19.95 12.54
C PRO A 131 1.35 20.02 11.05
N PRO A 132 1.87 21.01 10.29
CA PRO A 132 1.46 21.27 8.91
C PRO A 132 1.80 20.12 7.94
N GLY A 133 2.55 19.10 8.40
CA GLY A 133 2.82 17.87 7.65
C GLY A 133 3.90 18.05 6.59
N VAL A 134 4.57 19.20 6.57
CA VAL A 134 5.61 19.52 5.59
C VAL A 134 6.83 18.61 5.79
N ALA A 135 7.17 18.29 7.04
CA ALA A 135 8.23 17.33 7.33
C ALA A 135 7.87 15.90 6.86
N ALA A 136 6.61 15.51 6.99
CA ALA A 136 6.13 14.20 6.55
C ALA A 136 6.15 14.10 5.01
N ILE A 137 5.72 15.15 4.31
CA ILE A 137 5.76 15.23 2.84
C ILE A 137 7.21 15.20 2.34
N PHE A 138 8.11 15.95 2.97
CA PHE A 138 9.53 15.94 2.61
C PHE A 138 10.16 14.56 2.82
N ALA A 139 9.93 13.95 3.98
CA ALA A 139 10.41 12.60 4.27
C ALA A 139 9.84 11.55 3.32
N PHE A 140 8.57 11.73 2.92
CA PHE A 140 7.94 10.89 1.92
C PHE A 140 8.62 11.03 0.55
N CYS A 141 8.87 12.25 0.08
CA CYS A 141 9.60 12.50 -1.18
C CYS A 141 11.01 11.89 -1.15
N CYS A 142 11.75 12.04 -0.05
CA CYS A 142 13.06 11.42 0.11
C CYS A 142 13.00 9.88 0.14
N GLY A 143 11.96 9.31 0.77
CA GLY A 143 11.70 7.87 0.76
C GLY A 143 11.39 7.34 -0.63
N VAL A 144 10.60 8.08 -1.43
CA VAL A 144 10.32 7.73 -2.84
C VAL A 144 11.60 7.72 -3.67
N ILE A 145 12.51 8.68 -3.46
CA ILE A 145 13.82 8.68 -4.11
C ILE A 145 14.61 7.42 -3.70
N GLY A 146 14.69 7.12 -2.40
CA GLY A 146 15.36 5.91 -1.90
C GLY A 146 14.80 4.61 -2.50
N MET A 147 13.47 4.51 -2.61
CA MET A 147 12.78 3.41 -3.26
C MET A 147 13.15 3.29 -4.74
N VAL A 148 13.02 4.37 -5.53
CA VAL A 148 13.31 4.36 -6.98
C VAL A 148 14.78 4.01 -7.26
N CYS A 149 15.66 4.40 -6.35
CA CYS A 149 17.08 4.10 -6.40
C CYS A 149 17.42 2.62 -6.11
N GLY A 150 16.66 1.95 -5.22
CA GLY A 150 16.90 0.58 -4.77
C GLY A 150 15.99 -0.49 -5.36
N MET A 151 14.96 -0.09 -6.11
CA MET A 151 13.97 -0.98 -6.71
C MET A 151 14.56 -1.76 -7.89
N SER A 152 14.37 -3.08 -7.91
CA SER A 152 14.61 -3.94 -9.07
C SER A 152 13.29 -4.59 -9.48
N GLN A 153 12.63 -4.03 -10.49
CA GLN A 153 11.37 -4.55 -11.03
C GLN A 153 11.49 -4.73 -12.54
N ALA A 154 10.57 -5.49 -13.15
CA ALA A 154 10.61 -5.81 -14.58
C ALA A 154 10.63 -4.58 -15.52
N TRP A 155 10.20 -3.43 -14.99
CA TRP A 155 10.07 -2.16 -15.71
C TRP A 155 11.11 -1.11 -15.31
N TRP A 156 11.82 -1.29 -14.20
CA TRP A 156 12.81 -0.33 -13.71
C TRP A 156 13.81 -0.98 -12.75
N VAL A 157 15.09 -0.78 -13.03
CA VAL A 157 16.19 -1.20 -12.15
C VAL A 157 16.97 0.04 -11.71
N GLY A 158 16.94 0.30 -10.41
CA GLY A 158 17.65 1.42 -9.81
C GLY A 158 19.18 1.23 -9.82
N TRP A 159 19.90 2.35 -9.88
CA TRP A 159 21.36 2.38 -9.82
C TRP A 159 21.97 1.66 -8.59
N ILE A 160 21.31 1.64 -7.43
CA ILE A 160 21.78 0.95 -6.23
C ILE A 160 21.47 -0.54 -6.34
N ALA A 161 20.32 -0.91 -6.94
CA ALA A 161 19.98 -2.30 -7.20
C ALA A 161 20.98 -2.99 -8.15
N LEU A 162 21.51 -2.25 -9.13
CA LEU A 162 22.56 -2.70 -10.05
C LEU A 162 23.91 -2.94 -9.36
N HIS A 163 24.23 -2.18 -8.31
CA HIS A 163 25.47 -2.37 -7.55
C HIS A 163 25.33 -3.43 -6.44
N ALA A 164 24.10 -3.71 -6.00
CA ALA A 164 23.81 -4.67 -4.93
C ALA A 164 23.70 -6.13 -5.41
N GLY A 165 23.70 -6.41 -6.72
CA GLY A 165 23.62 -7.78 -7.26
C GLY A 165 24.27 -7.94 -8.63
N GLU A 166 24.30 -9.17 -9.16
CA GLU A 166 24.81 -9.43 -10.51
C GLU A 166 23.85 -8.87 -11.58
N ALA A 167 24.39 -8.13 -12.54
CA ALA A 167 23.64 -7.72 -13.73
C ALA A 167 23.21 -8.98 -14.50
N PRO A 168 21.92 -9.16 -14.84
CA PRO A 168 20.89 -8.14 -15.08
C PRO A 168 19.74 -8.07 -14.06
N TYR A 169 19.73 -8.90 -13.00
CA TYR A 169 18.58 -9.00 -12.09
C TYR A 169 18.71 -8.17 -10.81
N GLY A 170 19.94 -7.76 -10.44
CA GLY A 170 20.18 -6.87 -9.29
C GLY A 170 19.66 -7.41 -7.95
N GLY A 171 20.02 -6.77 -6.85
CA GLY A 171 19.42 -7.05 -5.55
C GLY A 171 18.28 -6.08 -5.30
N ASP A 172 17.05 -6.57 -5.08
CA ASP A 172 15.94 -5.68 -4.69
C ASP A 172 16.09 -5.26 -3.22
N VAL A 173 16.46 -4.00 -3.04
CA VAL A 173 16.64 -3.35 -1.73
C VAL A 173 15.74 -2.12 -1.61
N GLY A 174 14.69 -2.02 -2.44
CA GLY A 174 13.84 -0.84 -2.55
C GLY A 174 13.08 -0.51 -1.26
N TRP A 175 12.63 -1.51 -0.52
CA TRP A 175 11.88 -1.29 0.72
C TRP A 175 12.77 -0.81 1.87
N GLU A 176 13.97 -1.39 2.01
CA GLU A 176 14.95 -1.03 3.06
C GLU A 176 15.51 0.37 2.84
N LEU A 177 15.89 0.69 1.60
CA LEU A 177 16.36 2.03 1.24
C LEU A 177 15.24 3.06 1.37
N GLY A 178 14.02 2.74 0.94
CA GLY A 178 12.85 3.59 1.13
C GLY A 178 12.63 3.91 2.61
N ALA A 179 12.64 2.88 3.48
CA ALA A 179 12.47 3.03 4.92
C ALA A 179 13.62 3.81 5.58
N ALA A 180 14.88 3.54 5.21
CA ALA A 180 16.03 4.22 5.78
C ALA A 180 16.09 5.70 5.39
N PHE A 181 15.88 6.01 4.11
CA PHE A 181 15.87 7.40 3.63
C PHE A 181 14.70 8.19 4.23
N SER A 182 13.50 7.58 4.32
CA SER A 182 12.36 8.25 4.96
C SER A 182 12.58 8.47 6.46
N MET A 183 13.19 7.51 7.16
CA MET A 183 13.51 7.63 8.58
C MET A 183 14.49 8.79 8.84
N VAL A 184 15.60 8.82 8.11
CA VAL A 184 16.65 9.84 8.26
C VAL A 184 16.10 11.22 7.88
N ALA A 185 15.38 11.31 6.75
CA ALA A 185 14.77 12.57 6.32
C ALA A 185 13.75 13.07 7.34
N TYR A 186 12.94 12.20 7.93
CA TYR A 186 11.96 12.59 8.95
C TYR A 186 12.63 13.02 10.26
N LEU A 187 13.68 12.32 10.71
CA LEU A 187 14.46 12.70 11.89
C LEU A 187 15.13 14.08 11.76
N ILE A 188 15.49 14.49 10.54
CA ILE A 188 16.09 15.80 10.26
C ILE A 188 15.01 16.87 10.08
N ALA A 189 13.96 16.59 9.30
CA ALA A 189 12.94 17.57 8.95
C ALA A 189 12.03 17.92 10.14
N ARG A 190 11.72 16.96 11.01
CA ARG A 190 10.83 17.17 12.15
C ARG A 190 11.35 18.15 13.22
N PRO A 191 12.62 18.14 13.68
CA PRO A 191 13.13 19.16 14.59
C PRO A 191 13.18 20.55 13.95
N ILE A 192 13.31 20.64 12.62
CA ILE A 192 13.24 21.92 11.89
C ILE A 192 11.79 22.43 11.88
N GLU A 193 10.82 21.57 11.62
CA GLU A 193 9.39 21.88 11.70
C GLU A 193 8.99 22.33 13.11
N LEU A 194 9.45 21.61 14.14
CA LEU A 194 9.22 21.96 15.54
C LEU A 194 9.83 23.34 15.91
N LYS A 195 10.99 23.70 15.36
CA LYS A 195 11.62 25.00 15.60
C LYS A 195 10.94 26.14 14.85
N PHE A 196 10.46 25.92 13.64
CA PHE A 196 9.83 26.95 12.82
C PHE A 196 8.35 27.18 13.16
N PHE A 197 7.60 26.10 13.42
CA PHE A 197 6.17 26.18 13.68
C PHE A 197 5.82 26.09 15.17
N GLY A 198 6.76 25.71 16.03
CA GLY A 198 6.56 25.60 17.48
C GLY A 198 5.54 24.53 17.87
N ARG A 199 5.25 23.58 16.96
CA ARG A 199 4.13 22.63 17.02
C ARG A 199 4.53 21.30 16.36
#